data_AF-A0A3N4GTV5-F1
#
_entry.id   AF-A0A3N4GTV5-F1
#
_cell.length_a   1.000
_cell.length_b   1.000
_cell.length_c   1.000
_cell.angle_alpha   90.00
_cell.angle_beta   90.00
_cell.angle_gamma   90.00
#
_symmetry.space_group_name_H-M   'P 1'
#
loop_
_entity.id
_entity.type
_entity.pdbx_description
1 polymer ?
#
loop_
_entity_poly.entity_id
_entity_poly.type
_entity_poly.pdbx_seq_one_letter_code
_entity_poly.pdbx_strand_id
1 'polypeptide(L)'
;MSASRPTAAATHYWAINAELVSELNRRESTERVDGHRRLFLHGCTGKLDIAGTDDAARLRVMRRMNGEKPEILCDVLVFASGFESTPISDLLADVGRFCHADVHGDRHSTAATGRAPMKR
;
A
#
# COMPACT_ATOMS: atom_id res chain seq x y z
N MET A 1 -30.71 -1.08 -3.21
CA MET A 1 -29.49 -1.01 -4.05
C MET A 1 -28.67 0.18 -3.57
N SER A 2 -27.60 -0.06 -2.82
CA SER A 2 -26.69 1.01 -2.38
C SER A 2 -25.60 1.17 -3.44
N ALA A 3 -25.52 2.35 -4.06
CA ALA A 3 -24.49 2.67 -5.02
C ALA A 3 -23.14 2.79 -4.29
N SER A 4 -22.17 1.95 -4.67
CA SER A 4 -20.78 2.06 -4.23
C SER A 4 -20.24 3.43 -4.64
N ARG A 5 -19.87 4.27 -3.68
CA ARG A 5 -19.20 5.55 -3.95
C ARG A 5 -17.85 5.25 -4.62
N PRO A 6 -17.48 5.91 -5.72
CA PRO A 6 -16.17 5.75 -6.32
C PRO A 6 -15.09 6.15 -5.31
N THR A 7 -14.20 5.21 -4.98
CA THR A 7 -13.08 5.42 -4.07
C THR A 7 -12.00 6.23 -4.77
N ALA A 8 -11.65 7.40 -4.25
CA ALA A 8 -10.53 8.23 -4.71
C ALA A 8 -9.14 7.60 -4.43
N ALA A 9 -9.08 6.29 -4.15
CA ALA A 9 -7.85 5.56 -3.84
C ALA A 9 -6.80 5.66 -4.95
N ALA A 10 -7.25 5.86 -6.19
CA ALA A 10 -6.39 5.99 -7.37
C ALA A 10 -5.76 7.39 -7.56
N THR A 11 -5.95 8.34 -6.66
CA THR A 11 -5.44 9.73 -6.86
C THR A 11 -4.18 10.05 -6.05
N HIS A 12 -3.92 9.33 -4.94
CA HIS A 12 -2.82 9.68 -4.03
C HIS A 12 -1.76 8.58 -3.92
N TYR A 13 -2.05 7.52 -3.15
CA TYR A 13 -1.00 6.60 -2.71
C TYR A 13 -0.52 5.61 -3.78
N TRP A 14 -1.40 5.23 -4.71
CA TRP A 14 -1.11 4.23 -5.73
C TRP A 14 -1.06 4.81 -7.14
N ALA A 15 -1.35 6.11 -7.28
CA ALA A 15 -1.18 6.81 -8.55
C ALA A 15 0.26 7.30 -8.67
N ILE A 16 0.90 6.91 -9.76
CA ILE A 16 2.16 7.50 -10.20
C ILE A 16 1.82 8.48 -11.31
N ASN A 17 2.46 9.66 -11.34
CA ASN A 17 2.31 10.61 -12.43
C ASN A 17 2.62 9.90 -13.77
N ALA A 18 1.72 10.03 -14.75
CA ALA A 18 1.85 9.43 -16.07
C ALA A 18 3.16 9.81 -16.78
N GLU A 19 3.66 11.02 -16.56
CA GLU A 19 4.95 11.46 -17.10
C GLU A 19 6.12 10.63 -16.54
N LEU A 20 6.11 10.34 -15.24
CA LEU A 20 7.12 9.50 -14.60
C LEU A 20 7.05 8.05 -15.09
N VAL A 21 5.84 7.52 -15.28
CA VAL A 21 5.65 6.17 -15.86
C VAL A 21 6.23 6.11 -17.29
N SER A 22 5.97 7.13 -18.10
CA SER A 22 6.48 7.21 -19.47
C SER A 22 8.02 7.24 -19.48
N GLU A 23 8.61 8.07 -18.61
CA GLU A 23 10.06 8.22 -18.52
C GLU A 23 10.74 6.92 -18.07
N LEU A 24 10.21 6.22 -17.06
CA LEU A 24 10.78 4.94 -16.60
C LEU A 24 10.70 3.85 -17.68
N ASN A 25 9.58 3.77 -18.41
CA ASN A 25 9.44 2.82 -19.51
C ASN A 25 10.41 3.13 -20.66
N ARG A 26 10.57 4.42 -21.00
CA ARG A 26 11.50 4.86 -22.02
C ARG A 26 12.94 4.49 -21.66
N ARG A 27 13.37 4.77 -20.42
CA ARG A 27 14.71 4.41 -19.94
C ARG A 27 14.96 2.91 -20.00
N GLU A 28 14.03 2.09 -19.51
CA GLU A 28 14.16 0.62 -19.58
C GLU A 28 14.31 0.14 -21.03
N SER A 29 13.49 0.70 -21.93
CA SER A 29 13.52 0.31 -23.34
C SER A 29 14.82 0.73 -24.02
N THR A 30 15.34 1.94 -23.76
CA THR A 30 16.62 2.43 -24.27
C THR A 30 17.77 1.55 -23.78
N GLU A 31 17.85 1.30 -22.46
CA GLU A 31 18.89 0.44 -21.89
C GLU A 31 18.84 -0.99 -22.43
N ARG A 32 17.63 -1.50 -22.71
CA ARG A 32 17.44 -2.83 -23.32
C ARG A 32 17.95 -2.89 -24.76
N VAL A 33 17.73 -1.85 -25.54
CA VAL A 33 18.20 -1.77 -26.94
C VAL A 33 19.72 -1.57 -27.00
N ASP A 34 20.26 -0.71 -26.12
CA ASP A 34 21.70 -0.40 -26.06
C ASP A 34 22.54 -1.51 -25.41
N GLY A 35 21.89 -2.52 -24.82
CA GLY A 35 22.54 -3.69 -24.20
C GLY A 35 23.07 -3.46 -22.77
N HIS A 36 23.03 -2.22 -22.27
CA HIS A 36 23.49 -1.84 -20.92
C HIS A 36 22.32 -1.73 -19.94
N ARG A 37 21.75 -2.87 -19.54
CA ARG A 37 20.55 -2.92 -18.69
C ARG A 37 20.86 -2.75 -17.21
N ARG A 38 20.25 -1.75 -16.61
CA ARG A 38 20.31 -1.45 -15.17
C ARG A 38 18.93 -1.45 -14.53
N LEU A 39 17.90 -1.03 -15.27
CA LEU A 39 16.51 -1.03 -14.83
C LEU A 39 15.77 -2.27 -15.34
N PHE A 40 15.15 -3.01 -14.43
CA PHE A 40 14.32 -4.18 -14.74
C PHE A 40 12.90 -3.96 -14.22
N LEU A 41 11.95 -3.78 -15.14
CA LEU A 41 10.53 -3.64 -14.80
C LEU A 41 9.84 -5.02 -14.84
N HIS A 42 9.38 -5.49 -13.68
CA HIS A 42 8.66 -6.75 -13.56
C HIS A 42 7.14 -6.52 -13.40
N GLY A 43 6.45 -6.41 -14.53
CA GLY A 43 4.99 -6.29 -14.57
C GLY A 43 4.25 -7.56 -14.15
N CYS A 44 2.99 -7.42 -13.75
CA CYS A 44 2.08 -8.52 -13.39
C CYS A 44 2.68 -9.51 -12.38
N THR A 45 3.44 -9.01 -11.41
CA THR A 45 3.98 -9.81 -10.32
C THR A 45 3.00 -9.86 -9.14
N GLY A 46 3.14 -10.87 -8.29
CA GLY A 46 2.23 -11.10 -7.18
C GLY A 46 2.98 -11.53 -5.94
N LYS A 47 2.61 -12.70 -5.39
CA LYS A 47 3.18 -13.25 -4.18
C LYS A 47 4.71 -13.21 -4.21
N LEU A 48 5.29 -12.71 -3.12
CA LEU A 48 6.71 -12.58 -2.87
C LEU A 48 7.06 -13.49 -1.70
N ASP A 49 7.95 -14.45 -1.91
CA ASP A 49 8.61 -15.19 -0.82
C ASP A 49 10.01 -14.59 -0.62
N ILE A 50 10.41 -14.34 0.63
CA ILE A 50 11.67 -13.67 0.96
C ILE A 50 12.46 -14.54 1.93
N ALA A 51 13.75 -14.72 1.64
CA ALA A 51 14.70 -15.30 2.56
C ALA A 51 15.91 -14.37 2.68
N GLY A 52 16.24 -13.97 3.90
CA GLY A 52 17.50 -13.28 4.18
C GLY A 52 18.65 -14.29 4.27
N THR A 53 19.77 -13.93 3.69
CA THR A 53 21.08 -14.51 3.99
C THR A 53 21.94 -13.42 4.61
N ASP A 54 23.08 -13.78 5.20
CA ASP A 54 23.96 -12.81 5.86
C ASP A 54 24.46 -11.70 4.91
N ASP A 55 24.56 -11.99 3.60
CA ASP A 55 25.15 -11.08 2.60
C ASP A 55 24.16 -10.62 1.51
N ALA A 56 22.94 -11.17 1.46
CA ALA A 56 21.98 -10.89 0.39
C ALA A 56 20.52 -11.19 0.78
N ALA A 57 19.59 -10.49 0.13
CA ALA A 57 18.17 -10.84 0.11
C ALA A 57 17.86 -11.72 -1.11
N ARG A 58 17.30 -12.91 -0.85
CA ARG A 58 16.76 -13.81 -1.88
C ARG A 58 15.26 -13.64 -1.97
N LEU A 59 14.78 -13.34 -3.16
CA LEU A 59 13.38 -13.08 -3.47
C LEU A 59 12.87 -14.09 -4.49
N ARG A 60 11.69 -14.66 -4.24
CA ARG A 60 10.99 -15.44 -5.24
C ARG A 60 9.67 -14.76 -5.57
N VAL A 61 9.56 -14.25 -6.78
CA VAL A 61 8.42 -13.43 -7.22
C VAL A 61 7.55 -14.24 -8.18
N MET A 62 6.27 -14.40 -7.88
CA MET A 62 5.36 -15.07 -8.81
C MET A 62 4.92 -14.11 -9.93
N ARG A 63 5.23 -14.47 -11.19
CA ARG A 63 4.64 -13.84 -12.38
C ARG A 63 3.23 -14.38 -12.57
N ARG A 64 2.23 -13.49 -12.48
CA ARG A 64 0.81 -13.87 -12.58
C ARG A 64 0.42 -14.35 -13.97
N MET A 65 1.12 -13.91 -15.02
CA MET A 65 0.77 -14.24 -16.41
C MET A 65 1.11 -15.68 -16.80
N ASN A 66 2.21 -16.24 -16.29
CA ASN A 66 2.71 -17.56 -16.68
C ASN A 66 2.97 -18.50 -15.48
N GLY A 67 2.76 -18.04 -14.25
CA GLY A 67 2.98 -18.81 -13.02
C GLY A 67 4.47 -19.01 -12.67
N GLU A 68 5.39 -18.47 -13.47
CA GLU A 68 6.82 -18.58 -13.25
C GLU A 68 7.21 -17.88 -11.94
N LYS A 69 8.23 -18.43 -11.27
CA LYS A 69 8.72 -17.93 -9.98
C LYS A 69 10.22 -17.65 -10.06
N PRO A 70 10.65 -16.65 -10.84
CA PRO A 70 12.06 -16.27 -10.90
C PRO A 70 12.61 -15.96 -9.51
N GLU A 71 13.86 -16.36 -9.31
CA GLU A 71 14.66 -15.96 -8.15
C GLU A 71 15.42 -14.68 -8.48
N ILE A 72 15.41 -13.73 -7.54
CA ILE A 72 16.16 -12.48 -7.61
C ILE A 72 17.03 -12.42 -6.36
N LEU A 73 18.33 -12.21 -6.56
CA LEU A 73 19.28 -11.89 -5.50
C LEU A 73 19.55 -10.40 -5.54
N CYS A 74 19.46 -9.74 -4.39
CA CYS A 74 19.79 -8.32 -4.28
C CYS A 74 20.44 -8.02 -2.93
N ASP A 75 21.25 -6.97 -2.89
CA ASP A 75 21.89 -6.54 -1.65
C ASP A 75 20.87 -5.89 -0.70
N VAL A 76 19.87 -5.20 -1.26
CA VAL A 76 18.85 -4.45 -0.52
C VAL A 76 17.48 -4.67 -1.14
N LEU A 77 16.47 -4.85 -0.28
CA LEU A 77 15.06 -4.83 -0.65
C LEU A 77 14.39 -3.58 -0.06
N VAL A 78 13.72 -2.79 -0.90
CA VAL A 78 12.96 -1.62 -0.48
C VAL A 78 11.46 -1.89 -0.63
N PHE A 79 10.72 -1.81 0.49
CA PHE A 79 9.26 -1.89 0.47
C PHE A 79 8.65 -0.50 0.30
N ALA A 80 8.26 -0.18 -0.93
CA ALA A 80 7.44 0.98 -1.23
C ALA A 80 5.93 0.64 -1.18
N SER A 81 5.50 -0.16 -0.19
CA SER A 81 4.13 -0.70 -0.09
C SER A 81 3.09 0.29 0.45
N GLY A 82 3.49 1.52 0.78
CA GLY A 82 2.64 2.51 1.42
C GLY A 82 2.58 2.34 2.94
N PHE A 83 1.49 2.82 3.55
CA PHE A 83 1.30 2.84 5.00
C PHE A 83 -0.06 2.24 5.37
N GLU A 84 -0.14 1.67 6.57
CA GLU A 84 -1.40 1.29 7.20
C GLU A 84 -1.98 2.48 7.98
N SER A 85 -3.30 2.66 7.91
CA SER A 85 -3.97 3.68 8.72
C SER A 85 -3.89 3.29 10.20
N THR A 86 -3.48 4.22 11.05
CA THR A 86 -3.48 3.98 12.50
C THR A 86 -4.92 3.94 13.01
N PRO A 87 -5.36 2.87 13.69
CA PRO A 87 -6.70 2.81 14.25
C PRO A 87 -6.85 3.87 15.33
N ILE A 88 -7.84 4.76 15.16
CA ILE A 88 -8.09 5.90 16.06
C ILE A 88 -8.35 5.44 17.51
N SER A 89 -8.90 4.24 17.69
CA SER A 89 -9.11 3.65 19.02
C SER A 89 -7.84 3.57 19.85
N ASP A 90 -6.71 3.29 19.22
CA ASP A 90 -5.44 3.06 19.91
C ASP A 90 -4.85 4.41 20.37
N LEU A 91 -5.17 5.49 19.66
CA LEU A 91 -4.78 6.86 20.01
C LEU A 91 -5.65 7.44 21.14
N LEU A 92 -6.93 7.05 21.21
CA LEU A 92 -7.89 7.59 22.17
C LEU A 92 -7.88 6.89 23.54
N ALA A 93 -7.17 5.76 23.67
CA ALA A 93 -7.08 4.97 24.90
C ALA A 93 -8.46 4.77 25.56
N ASP A 94 -8.59 5.10 26.84
CA ASP A 94 -9.82 4.91 27.62
C ASP A 94 -11.02 5.70 27.10
N VAL A 95 -10.80 6.80 26.37
CA VAL A 95 -11.88 7.60 25.77
C VAL A 95 -12.46 6.88 24.55
N GLY A 96 -11.69 6.01 23.91
CA GLY A 96 -12.12 5.22 22.75
C GLY A 96 -13.29 4.28 23.00
N ARG A 97 -13.57 3.94 24.28
CA ARG A 97 -14.74 3.11 24.67
C ARG A 97 -16.09 3.83 24.51
N PHE A 98 -16.08 5.16 24.45
CA PHE A 98 -17.28 5.97 24.25
C PHE A 98 -17.53 6.32 22.79
N CYS A 99 -16.65 5.89 21.88
CA CYS A 99 -16.76 6.16 20.45
C CYS A 99 -17.53 5.02 19.76
N HIS A 100 -18.48 5.38 18.89
CA HIS A 100 -19.23 4.40 18.09
C HIS A 100 -18.39 3.97 16.88
N ALA A 101 -18.31 2.66 16.65
CA ALA A 101 -17.71 2.11 15.42
C ALA A 101 -18.67 2.31 14.26
N ASP A 102 -18.15 2.79 13.14
CA ASP A 102 -18.88 2.76 11.88
C ASP A 102 -18.88 1.33 11.28
N VAL A 103 -19.51 1.19 10.12
CA VAL A 103 -19.62 -0.09 9.39
C VAL A 103 -18.29 -0.63 8.87
N HIS A 104 -17.22 0.18 8.89
CA HIS A 104 -15.87 -0.18 8.47
C HIS A 104 -14.93 -0.40 9.67
N GLY A 105 -15.43 -0.26 10.89
CA GLY A 105 -14.68 -0.46 12.13
C GLY A 105 -13.96 0.79 12.64
N ASP A 106 -14.12 1.93 11.95
CA ASP A 106 -13.57 3.21 12.39
C ASP A 106 -14.47 3.83 13.46
N ARG A 107 -13.94 3.96 14.68
CA ARG A 107 -14.67 4.56 15.80
C ARG A 107 -14.62 6.08 15.73
N HIS A 108 -15.72 6.70 15.31
CA HIS A 108 -15.86 8.16 15.30
C HIS A 108 -16.24 8.67 16.69
N SER A 109 -15.50 9.66 17.21
CA SER A 109 -15.89 10.41 18.41
C SER A 109 -16.93 11.49 18.04
N THR A 110 -18.21 11.18 18.12
CA THR A 110 -19.22 12.24 18.24
C THR A 110 -19.20 12.70 19.68
N ALA A 111 -18.60 13.87 19.94
CA ALA A 111 -18.78 14.56 21.20
C ALA A 111 -20.29 14.79 21.39
N ALA A 112 -20.90 13.98 22.25
CA ALA A 112 -22.29 14.18 22.64
C ALA A 112 -22.39 15.54 23.30
N THR A 113 -23.09 16.48 22.65
CA THR A 113 -23.57 17.72 23.25
C THR A 113 -24.46 17.37 24.44
N GLY A 114 -23.84 17.22 25.60
CA GLY A 114 -24.52 16.95 26.87
C GLY A 114 -25.29 18.19 27.31
N ARG A 115 -26.59 18.24 27.02
CA ARG A 115 -27.52 19.12 27.72
C ARG A 115 -27.75 18.54 29.11
N ALA A 116 -27.18 19.17 30.14
CA ALA A 116 -27.38 18.80 31.54
C ALA A 116 -28.87 18.85 31.92
N PRO A 117 -29.41 17.88 32.69
CA PRO A 117 -30.77 17.95 33.20
C PRO A 117 -30.85 18.94 34.37
N MET A 118 -31.74 19.92 34.20
CA MET A 118 -32.09 20.92 35.21
C MET A 118 -32.89 20.24 36.33
N LYS A 119 -32.32 20.13 37.53
CA LYS A 119 -33.04 19.68 38.73
C LYS A 119 -34.10 20.72 39.10
N ARG A 120 -35.34 20.29 39.28
CA ARG A 120 -36.37 20.98 40.05
C ARG A 120 -36.62 20.19 41.33
#